data_AF-A0A924NPZ0-F1
#
_entry.id   AF-A0A924NPZ0-F1
#
_cell.length_a   1.000
_cell.length_b   1.000
_cell.length_c   1.000
_cell.angle_alpha   90.00
_cell.angle_beta   90.00
_cell.angle_gamma   90.00
#
_symmetry.space_group_name_H-M   'P 1'
#
loop_
_entity.id
_entity.type
_entity.pdbx_description
1 polymer ?
#
loop_
_entity_poly.entity_id
_entity_poly.type
_entity_poly.pdbx_seq_one_letter_code
_entity_poly.pdbx_strand_id
1 'polypeptide(L)'
;MFSTPADLSPTLPAPAPPARASAAHPDILWGDSRPDLIRMEVLADILEATALRTPKQLALVFGDHTLSYQELDARADQVASHLIEAGVRPGHRVGLWLPRGIDLLTMQAGIAKTGAAWLPFDADTPVERIAVCLEDAGAYGLVTCQDWVPRLAATRAP
;
A
#
# COMPACT_ATOMS: atom_id res chain seq x y z
N MET A 1 21.00 -26.33 -29.36
CA MET A 1 19.70 -26.21 -30.07
C MET A 1 18.61 -26.41 -29.03
N PHE A 2 18.28 -25.35 -28.29
CA PHE A 2 17.26 -25.38 -27.24
C PHE A 2 16.16 -24.41 -27.66
N SER A 3 14.97 -24.96 -27.95
CA SER A 3 13.78 -24.20 -28.29
C SER A 3 13.32 -23.38 -27.09
N THR A 4 13.09 -22.09 -27.32
CA THR A 4 12.39 -21.18 -26.42
C THR A 4 10.98 -21.71 -26.14
N PRO A 5 10.50 -21.77 -24.88
CA PRO A 5 9.09 -22.05 -24.63
C PRO A 5 8.27 -20.83 -25.06
N ALA A 6 7.21 -21.09 -25.82
CA ALA A 6 6.25 -20.10 -26.25
C ALA A 6 5.59 -19.41 -25.04
N ASP A 7 5.61 -18.08 -25.07
CA ASP A 7 4.86 -17.22 -24.18
C ASP A 7 3.35 -17.51 -24.35
N LEU A 8 2.78 -18.18 -23.37
CA LEU A 8 1.36 -18.50 -23.26
C LEU A 8 0.72 -17.68 -22.12
N SER A 9 1.12 -16.42 -21.99
CA SER A 9 0.36 -15.48 -21.17
C SER A 9 -0.88 -15.03 -21.97
N PRO A 10 -2.12 -15.30 -21.52
CA PRO A 10 -3.28 -14.76 -22.19
C PRO A 10 -3.22 -13.24 -22.08
N THR A 11 -3.00 -12.56 -23.21
CA THR A 11 -3.17 -11.12 -23.33
C THR A 11 -4.63 -10.81 -23.03
N LEU A 12 -4.92 -10.46 -21.77
CA LEU A 12 -6.20 -9.88 -21.41
C LEU A 12 -6.36 -8.64 -22.29
N PRO A 13 -7.40 -8.56 -23.14
CA PRO A 13 -7.62 -7.37 -23.92
C PRO A 13 -7.73 -6.19 -22.96
N ALA A 14 -6.99 -5.12 -23.23
CA ALA A 14 -7.13 -3.89 -22.47
C ALA A 14 -8.63 -3.55 -22.38
N PRO A 15 -9.17 -3.28 -21.18
CA PRO A 15 -10.57 -2.90 -21.07
C PRO A 15 -10.83 -1.74 -22.03
N ALA A 16 -11.85 -1.87 -22.86
CA ALA A 16 -12.23 -0.80 -23.77
C ALA A 16 -12.38 0.48 -22.94
N PRO A 17 -11.77 1.61 -23.35
CA PRO A 17 -11.91 2.85 -22.62
C PRO A 17 -13.40 3.12 -22.45
N PRO A 18 -13.86 3.50 -21.24
CA PRO A 18 -15.27 3.79 -21.03
C PRO A 18 -15.71 4.80 -22.09
N ALA A 19 -16.80 4.47 -22.80
CA ALA A 19 -17.39 5.36 -23.78
C ALA A 19 -17.52 6.74 -23.13
N ARG A 20 -16.91 7.76 -23.74
CA ARG A 20 -16.90 9.13 -23.22
C ARG A 20 -18.32 9.53 -22.86
N ALA A 21 -18.65 9.49 -21.57
CA ALA A 21 -19.82 10.18 -21.04
C ALA A 21 -19.50 11.67 -21.23
N SER A 22 -20.06 12.23 -22.30
CA SER A 22 -19.96 13.63 -22.64
C SER A 22 -20.40 14.47 -21.43
N ALA A 23 -19.47 15.27 -20.89
CA ALA A 23 -19.69 16.50 -20.13
C ALA A 23 -20.74 16.48 -18.97
N ALA A 24 -20.47 15.78 -17.86
CA ALA A 24 -21.43 15.74 -16.74
C ALA A 24 -21.02 16.45 -15.42
N HIS A 25 -19.79 16.91 -15.21
CA HIS A 25 -19.47 17.73 -14.03
C HIS A 25 -18.43 18.82 -14.34
N PRO A 26 -18.79 20.12 -14.23
CA PRO A 26 -17.87 21.22 -14.49
C PRO A 26 -16.70 21.28 -13.47
N ASP A 27 -16.83 20.62 -12.33
CA ASP A 27 -15.81 20.59 -11.27
C ASP A 27 -14.75 19.50 -11.44
N ILE A 28 -14.95 18.56 -12.38
CA ILE A 28 -14.01 17.47 -12.63
C ILE A 28 -13.16 17.82 -13.85
N LEU A 29 -11.89 18.12 -13.60
CA LEU A 29 -10.89 18.31 -14.64
C LEU A 29 -10.48 16.94 -15.20
N TRP A 30 -10.70 16.75 -16.49
CA TRP A 30 -10.26 15.57 -17.23
C TRP A 30 -9.01 15.89 -18.04
N GLY A 31 -7.92 15.17 -17.78
CA GLY A 31 -6.72 15.21 -18.60
C GLY A 31 -6.80 14.24 -19.78
N ASP A 32 -5.78 14.30 -20.65
CA ASP A 32 -5.64 13.34 -21.74
C ASP A 32 -5.47 11.91 -21.19
N SER A 33 -6.12 10.94 -21.85
CA SER A 33 -5.89 9.53 -21.54
C SER A 33 -4.49 9.13 -22.01
N ARG A 34 -3.65 8.70 -21.07
CA ARG A 34 -2.24 8.32 -21.28
C ARG A 34 -2.02 6.83 -20.97
N PRO A 35 -2.50 5.91 -21.84
CA PRO A 35 -2.37 4.46 -21.61
C PRO A 35 -0.90 4.00 -21.59
N ASP A 36 0.00 4.78 -22.17
CA ASP A 36 1.45 4.57 -22.15
C ASP A 36 2.07 4.66 -20.74
N LEU A 37 1.36 5.26 -19.78
CA LEU A 37 1.75 5.32 -18.37
C LEU A 37 1.28 4.10 -17.56
N ILE A 38 0.39 3.26 -18.12
CA ILE A 38 -0.07 2.04 -17.45
C ILE A 38 1.08 1.03 -17.48
N ARG A 39 1.52 0.62 -16.30
CA ARG A 39 2.58 -0.36 -16.06
C ARG A 39 1.97 -1.62 -15.48
N MET A 40 2.62 -2.77 -15.69
CA MET A 40 2.16 -4.05 -15.12
C MET A 40 2.74 -4.28 -13.73
N GLU A 41 3.83 -3.57 -13.41
CA GLU A 41 4.50 -3.61 -12.13
C GLU A 41 3.68 -2.90 -11.05
N VAL A 42 3.60 -3.53 -9.88
CA VAL A 42 3.04 -2.93 -8.67
C VAL A 42 4.14 -2.29 -7.82
N LEU A 43 3.73 -1.54 -6.79
CA LEU A 43 4.65 -0.86 -5.88
C LEU A 43 5.67 -1.83 -5.26
N ALA A 44 5.26 -3.06 -4.92
CA ALA A 44 6.13 -4.10 -4.38
C ALA A 44 7.25 -4.46 -5.36
N ASP A 45 6.92 -4.72 -6.64
CA ASP A 45 7.90 -5.06 -7.69
C ASP A 45 8.94 -3.93 -7.85
N ILE A 46 8.48 -2.68 -7.84
CA ILE A 46 9.34 -1.50 -8.00
C ILE A 46 10.30 -1.36 -6.80
N LEU A 47 9.81 -1.62 -5.59
CA LEU A 47 10.62 -1.59 -4.37
C LEU A 47 11.70 -2.67 -4.40
N GLU A 48 11.33 -3.92 -4.68
CA GLU A 48 12.24 -5.07 -4.73
C GLU A 48 13.33 -4.88 -5.80
N ALA A 49 12.93 -4.49 -7.01
CA ALA A 49 13.86 -4.21 -8.09
C ALA A 49 14.84 -3.07 -7.74
N THR A 50 14.38 -2.08 -6.96
CA THR A 50 15.22 -0.97 -6.51
C THR A 50 16.16 -1.40 -5.38
N ALA A 51 15.71 -2.21 -4.44
CA ALA A 51 16.54 -2.78 -3.38
C ALA A 51 17.66 -3.67 -3.93
N LEU A 52 17.38 -4.46 -4.97
CA LEU A 52 18.39 -5.24 -5.67
C LEU A 52 19.42 -4.38 -6.41
N ARG A 53 18.96 -3.31 -7.08
CA ARG A 53 19.83 -2.45 -7.92
C ARG A 53 20.70 -1.50 -7.09
N THR A 54 20.19 -0.99 -5.97
CA THR A 54 20.86 0.03 -5.15
C THR A 54 20.75 -0.27 -3.65
N PRO A 55 21.22 -1.44 -3.17
CA PRO A 55 20.92 -1.94 -1.82
C PRO A 55 21.38 -1.01 -0.70
N LYS A 56 22.55 -0.39 -0.85
CA LYS A 56 23.18 0.46 0.17
C LYS A 56 22.76 1.93 0.13
N GLN A 57 21.95 2.35 -0.85
CA GLN A 57 21.48 3.74 -0.88
C GLN A 57 20.41 3.97 0.18
N LEU A 58 20.41 5.15 0.79
CA LEU A 58 19.39 5.52 1.76
C LEU A 58 18.02 5.63 1.08
N ALA A 59 17.06 4.86 1.57
CA ALA A 59 15.66 4.92 1.16
C ALA A 59 14.89 5.90 2.06
N LEU A 60 15.06 5.79 3.38
CA LEU A 60 14.32 6.57 4.37
C LEU A 60 15.28 7.29 5.33
N VAL A 61 14.95 8.53 5.66
CA VAL A 61 15.63 9.34 6.66
C VAL A 61 14.58 10.03 7.52
N PHE A 62 14.66 9.87 8.84
CA PHE A 62 13.77 10.52 9.80
C PHE A 62 14.54 10.87 11.07
N GLY A 63 14.85 12.15 11.26
CA GLY A 63 15.78 12.58 12.30
C GLY A 63 17.14 11.90 12.12
N ASP A 64 17.66 11.31 13.20
CA ASP A 64 18.94 10.58 13.20
C ASP A 64 18.81 9.12 12.74
N HIS A 65 17.59 8.66 12.45
CA HIS A 65 17.35 7.31 11.98
C HIS A 65 17.33 7.25 10.45
N THR A 66 17.96 6.21 9.91
CA THR A 66 18.03 5.98 8.47
C THR A 66 17.78 4.51 8.15
N LEU A 67 17.27 4.25 6.95
CA LEU A 67 17.27 2.92 6.34
C LEU A 67 17.75 2.98 4.91
N SER A 68 18.60 2.04 4.55
CA SER A 68 18.91 1.73 3.15
C SER A 68 17.75 1.00 2.47
N TYR A 69 17.76 0.96 1.13
CA TYR A 69 16.76 0.21 0.37
C TYR A 69 16.75 -1.29 0.73
N GLN A 70 17.93 -1.89 0.95
CA GLN A 70 18.00 -3.30 1.37
C GLN A 70 17.34 -3.53 2.72
N GLU A 71 17.53 -2.63 3.69
CA GLU A 71 16.93 -2.75 5.02
C GLU A 71 15.43 -2.48 5.00
N LEU A 72 14.98 -1.51 4.21
CA LEU A 72 13.55 -1.25 4.02
C LEU A 72 12.85 -2.47 3.42
N ASP A 73 13.40 -3.05 2.36
CA ASP A 73 12.83 -4.21 1.69
C ASP A 73 12.76 -5.43 2.62
N ALA A 74 13.85 -5.74 3.32
CA ALA A 74 13.88 -6.84 4.27
C ALA A 74 12.88 -6.67 5.43
N ARG A 75 12.69 -5.45 5.94
CA ARG A 75 11.67 -5.18 6.98
C ARG A 75 10.27 -5.26 6.42
N ALA A 76 10.05 -4.78 5.20
CA ALA A 76 8.76 -4.87 4.52
C ALA A 76 8.36 -6.34 4.27
N ASP A 77 9.32 -7.20 3.91
CA ASP A 77 9.09 -8.66 3.78
C ASP A 77 8.65 -9.29 5.10
N GLN A 78 9.27 -8.89 6.22
CA GLN A 78 8.88 -9.37 7.54
C GLN A 78 7.44 -8.95 7.89
N VAL A 79 7.11 -7.67 7.66
CA VAL A 79 5.74 -7.16 7.86
C VAL A 79 4.74 -7.90 6.99
N ALA A 80 5.04 -8.06 5.69
CA ALA A 80 4.18 -8.75 4.75
C ALA A 80 3.91 -10.20 5.18
N SER A 81 4.96 -10.91 5.60
CA SER A 81 4.85 -12.29 6.11
C SER A 81 3.92 -12.37 7.32
N HIS A 82 4.08 -11.47 8.30
CA HIS A 82 3.23 -11.45 9.50
C HIS A 82 1.77 -11.13 9.17
N LEU A 83 1.52 -10.19 8.25
CA LEU A 83 0.17 -9.85 7.80
C LEU A 83 -0.49 -11.01 7.04
N ILE A 84 0.26 -11.71 6.20
CA ILE A 84 -0.23 -12.89 5.47
C ILE A 84 -0.55 -14.03 6.44
N GLU A 85 0.29 -14.27 7.44
CA GLU A 85 0.04 -15.23 8.53
C GLU A 85 -1.21 -14.85 9.34
N ALA A 86 -1.41 -13.55 9.58
CA ALA A 86 -2.63 -13.02 10.20
C ALA A 86 -3.87 -13.04 9.28
N GLY A 87 -3.74 -13.51 8.03
CA GLY A 87 -4.85 -13.74 7.10
C GLY A 87 -5.11 -12.63 6.08
N VAL A 88 -4.25 -11.61 5.98
CA VAL A 88 -4.34 -10.59 4.93
C VAL A 88 -4.10 -11.22 3.55
N ARG A 89 -4.88 -10.82 2.55
CA ARG A 89 -4.82 -11.34 1.17
C ARG A 89 -4.93 -10.20 0.16
N PRO A 90 -4.53 -10.43 -1.11
CA PRO A 90 -4.78 -9.47 -2.18
C PRO A 90 -6.25 -9.03 -2.25
N GLY A 91 -6.47 -7.73 -2.43
CA GLY A 91 -7.82 -7.14 -2.45
C GLY A 91 -8.40 -6.79 -1.07
N HIS A 92 -7.77 -7.21 0.03
CA HIS A 92 -8.09 -6.68 1.36
C HIS A 92 -7.65 -5.22 1.49
N ARG A 93 -8.28 -4.51 2.41
CA ARG A 93 -7.89 -3.15 2.83
C ARG A 93 -7.47 -3.19 4.29
N VAL A 94 -6.34 -2.60 4.60
CA VAL A 94 -5.76 -2.60 5.96
C VAL A 94 -5.63 -1.16 6.43
N GLY A 95 -6.27 -0.81 7.55
CA GLY A 95 -6.07 0.47 8.19
C GLY A 95 -4.62 0.65 8.62
N LEU A 96 -4.09 1.85 8.48
CA LEU A 96 -2.74 2.19 8.92
C LEU A 96 -2.78 3.46 9.74
N TRP A 97 -2.57 3.32 11.05
CA TRP A 97 -2.58 4.43 12.01
C TRP A 97 -1.34 4.39 12.89
N LEU A 98 -0.32 5.12 12.48
CA LEU A 98 0.99 5.18 13.12
C LEU A 98 1.52 6.61 13.14
N PRO A 99 2.41 6.96 14.08
CA PRO A 99 3.13 8.22 14.02
C PRO A 99 3.96 8.31 12.74
N ARG A 100 4.16 9.54 12.26
CA ARG A 100 5.07 9.79 11.13
C ARG A 100 6.48 9.32 11.51
N GLY A 101 7.08 8.52 10.65
CA GLY A 101 8.43 8.00 10.84
C GLY A 101 8.75 6.86 9.87
N ILE A 102 9.88 6.20 10.11
CA ILE A 102 10.33 5.05 9.31
C ILE A 102 9.32 3.90 9.35
N ASP A 103 8.74 3.63 10.51
CA ASP A 103 7.81 2.51 10.70
C ASP A 103 6.54 2.68 9.86
N LEU A 104 6.02 3.90 9.71
CA LEU A 104 4.85 4.17 8.87
C LEU A 104 5.10 3.75 7.42
N LEU A 105 6.24 4.16 6.85
CA LEU A 105 6.59 3.84 5.45
C LEU A 105 6.98 2.37 5.29
N THR A 106 7.61 1.78 6.31
CA THR A 106 7.92 0.34 6.34
C THR A 106 6.63 -0.49 6.33
N MET A 107 5.61 -0.07 7.08
CA MET A 107 4.31 -0.74 7.11
C MET A 107 3.54 -0.57 5.79
N GLN A 108 3.62 0.59 5.14
CA GLN A 108 3.05 0.77 3.79
C GLN A 108 3.69 -0.18 2.78
N ALA A 109 5.03 -0.27 2.79
CA ALA A 109 5.76 -1.21 1.93
C ALA A 109 5.37 -2.67 2.21
N GLY A 110 5.27 -3.04 3.49
CA GLY A 110 4.86 -4.38 3.90
C GLY A 110 3.42 -4.71 3.49
N ILE A 111 2.47 -3.80 3.68
CA ILE A 111 1.08 -3.98 3.23
C ILE A 111 1.04 -4.14 1.71
N ALA A 112 1.76 -3.30 0.96
CA ALA A 112 1.81 -3.37 -0.50
C ALA A 112 2.33 -4.74 -1.00
N LYS A 113 3.34 -5.30 -0.34
CA LYS A 113 3.89 -6.63 -0.64
C LYS A 113 2.89 -7.78 -0.40
N THR A 114 1.87 -7.59 0.44
CA THR A 114 0.77 -8.58 0.57
C THR A 114 -0.23 -8.56 -0.60
N GLY A 115 -0.16 -7.56 -1.48
CA GLY A 115 -1.18 -7.27 -2.49
C GLY A 115 -2.44 -6.59 -1.93
N ALA A 116 -2.46 -6.26 -0.63
CA ALA A 116 -3.53 -5.49 -0.02
C ALA A 116 -3.33 -3.98 -0.22
N ALA A 117 -4.42 -3.23 -0.14
CA ALA A 117 -4.39 -1.77 -0.07
C ALA A 117 -4.31 -1.31 1.39
N TRP A 118 -3.73 -0.14 1.66
CA TRP A 118 -3.82 0.49 2.99
C TRP A 118 -4.78 1.68 2.99
N LEU A 119 -5.39 1.93 4.15
CA LEU A 119 -6.21 3.12 4.43
C LEU A 119 -5.43 3.99 5.42
N PRO A 120 -4.86 5.13 4.99
CA PRO A 120 -4.05 5.97 5.87
C PRO A 120 -4.92 6.80 6.81
N PHE A 121 -4.51 6.89 8.08
CA PHE A 121 -5.11 7.77 9.07
C PHE A 121 -4.07 8.70 9.67
N ASP A 122 -4.40 9.99 9.77
CA ASP A 122 -3.55 10.96 10.44
C ASP A 122 -3.53 10.75 11.96
N ALA A 123 -2.44 11.19 12.61
CA ALA A 123 -2.19 10.96 14.03
C ALA A 123 -3.26 11.57 14.96
N ASP A 124 -3.89 12.64 14.51
CA ASP A 124 -4.94 13.40 15.18
C ASP A 124 -6.36 12.98 14.75
N THR A 125 -6.48 11.98 13.87
CA THR A 125 -7.79 11.44 13.47
C THR A 125 -8.49 10.88 14.71
N PRO A 126 -9.71 11.35 15.04
CA PRO A 126 -10.49 10.78 16.14
C PRO A 126 -10.76 9.29 15.92
N VAL A 127 -10.68 8.49 16.98
CA VAL A 127 -10.79 7.03 16.87
C VAL A 127 -12.17 6.59 16.36
N GLU A 128 -13.23 7.32 16.70
CA GLU A 128 -14.57 7.08 16.17
C GLU A 128 -14.60 7.26 14.66
N ARG A 129 -13.87 8.26 14.15
CA ARG A 129 -13.76 8.49 12.70
C ARG A 129 -12.97 7.38 12.02
N ILE A 130 -11.92 6.88 12.66
CA ILE A 130 -11.17 5.70 12.18
C ILE A 130 -12.11 4.50 12.09
N ALA A 131 -12.88 4.20 13.14
CA ALA A 131 -13.80 3.08 13.16
C ALA A 131 -14.83 3.15 12.03
N VAL A 132 -15.46 4.32 11.82
CA VAL A 132 -16.41 4.54 10.72
C VAL A 132 -15.76 4.30 9.36
N CYS A 133 -14.55 4.82 9.12
CA CYS A 133 -13.85 4.62 7.85
C CYS A 133 -13.44 3.16 7.63
N LEU A 134 -13.05 2.44 8.68
CA LEU A 134 -12.71 1.02 8.58
C LEU A 134 -13.95 0.18 8.26
N GLU A 135 -15.09 0.48 8.87
CA GLU A 135 -16.37 -0.19 8.61
C GLU A 135 -16.86 0.08 7.18
N ASP A 136 -16.90 1.34 6.75
CA ASP A 136 -17.34 1.74 5.41
C ASP A 136 -16.47 1.10 4.32
N ALA A 137 -15.15 1.06 4.55
CA ALA A 137 -14.23 0.40 3.64
C ALA A 137 -14.28 -1.13 3.74
N GLY A 138 -14.98 -1.73 4.70
CA GLY A 138 -14.87 -3.18 4.97
C GLY A 138 -13.41 -3.61 5.12
N ALA A 139 -12.66 -2.88 5.95
CA ALA A 139 -11.26 -3.13 6.19
C ALA A 139 -11.06 -4.44 6.95
N TYR A 140 -9.99 -5.17 6.62
CA TYR A 140 -9.64 -6.43 7.28
C TYR A 140 -9.19 -6.22 8.73
N GLY A 141 -8.52 -5.10 9.00
CA GLY A 141 -8.00 -4.76 10.32
C GLY A 141 -7.26 -3.44 10.32
N LEU A 142 -6.61 -3.13 11.45
CA LEU A 142 -5.85 -1.90 11.67
C LEU A 142 -4.43 -2.25 12.14
N VAL A 143 -3.43 -1.71 11.47
CA VAL A 143 -2.04 -1.68 11.95
C VAL A 143 -1.82 -0.39 12.73
N THR A 144 -1.35 -0.53 13.97
CA THR A 144 -0.96 0.56 14.85
C THR A 144 0.18 0.13 15.78
N CYS A 145 0.69 1.04 16.61
CA CYS A 145 1.77 0.76 17.56
C CYS A 145 1.22 0.63 18.98
N GLN A 146 1.96 -0.09 19.83
CA GLN A 146 1.59 -0.37 21.21
C GLN A 146 1.26 0.90 22.00
N ASP A 147 2.01 1.99 21.77
CA ASP A 147 1.82 3.27 22.45
C ASP A 147 0.48 3.94 22.13
N TRP A 148 -0.14 3.60 20.99
CA TRP A 148 -1.41 4.16 20.55
C TRP A 148 -2.61 3.25 20.88
N VAL A 149 -2.37 1.98 21.26
CA VAL A 149 -3.44 1.06 21.71
C VAL A 149 -4.33 1.65 22.81
N PRO A 150 -3.80 2.34 23.85
CA PRO A 150 -4.66 2.95 24.87
C PRO A 150 -5.64 3.99 24.31
N ARG A 151 -5.30 4.66 23.20
CA ARG A 151 -6.16 5.65 22.54
C ARG A 151 -7.40 4.99 21.95
N LEU A 152 -7.31 3.72 21.52
CA LEU A 152 -8.45 2.93 21.04
C LEU A 152 -9.42 2.56 22.16
N ALA A 153 -8.95 2.46 23.41
CA ALA A 153 -9.78 2.10 24.56
C ALA A 153 -10.54 3.30 25.14
N ALA A 154 -9.99 4.51 25.01
CA ALA A 154 -10.58 5.74 25.54
C ALA A 154 -11.95 6.08 24.95
N THR A 155 -12.30 5.51 23.79
CA THR A 155 -13.58 5.72 23.09
C THR A 155 -14.67 4.72 23.44
N ARG A 156 -14.38 3.73 24.30
CA ARG A 156 -15.38 2.77 24.83
C ARG A 156 -15.97 3.18 26.18
N ALA A 157 -15.67 4.39 26.69
CA ALA A 157 -16.31 4.89 27.90
C ALA A 157 -17.76 5.31 27.59
N PRO A 158 -18.76 4.80 28.36
CA PRO A 158 -20.17 5.18 28.21
C PRO A 158 -20.44 6.64 28.59
#